data_AF-A0A2G4F085-F1
#
_entry.id   AF-A0A2G4F085-F1
#
_cell.length_a   1.000
_cell.length_b   1.000
_cell.length_c   1.000
_cell.angle_alpha   90.00
_cell.angle_beta   90.00
_cell.angle_gamma   90.00
#
_symmetry.space_group_name_H-M   'P 1'
#
loop_
_entity.id
_entity.type
_entity.pdbx_description
1 polymer ?
#
loop_
_entity_poly.entity_id
_entity_poly.type
_entity_poly.pdbx_seq_one_letter_code
_entity_poly.pdbx_strand_id
1 'polypeptide(L)'
;MNSTTNHHNSTSSIVAWQYLPQELTALLLEQIKSQMSQREKRYAEGEKAKNRINDLTPLAKNTPNPETKKIVNILVGLISAITFSAGAKILTSGMGSMSIPASLFIGGAAGVVADKKVMKVMEHHRKKSSTQQALQDIQKQKQAHPPKNEFGELYYESQTALVLQVEGQYLNKLPFSDVGLALGLSGTEYAMSLGIVIGLGLPGGIVLNAIAASLPVVMLWGAASLQNDAFEMPGHARALIGQYESSLPQEITEIEANQIAGIDEEVTLKQRELAYEQALNLRREKFVSEGDTSGRLKNWDMVEADFQIGWYEKEKHQIEKEQDEKREQRYFKFKADVAQIAEQHQPPAGTYSPEQMAQLKNEWVEVQEQKLKEILAHDIQWLNHKYGNKIKHYEEEITTARQRYAEAESRWRQERDLQKTSVN
;
A
#
# COMPACT_ATOMS: atom_id res chain seq x y z
N MET A 1 22.12 13.39 14.59
CA MET A 1 21.38 13.01 13.36
C MET A 1 20.52 11.78 13.67
N ASN A 2 19.19 11.89 13.57
CA ASN A 2 18.21 10.84 13.96
C ASN A 2 17.06 10.74 12.92
N SER A 3 17.36 10.50 11.64
CA SER A 3 16.28 10.42 10.62
C SER A 3 15.67 9.01 10.54
N THR A 4 16.46 7.95 10.71
CA THR A 4 16.02 6.58 10.41
C THR A 4 15.02 5.98 11.42
N THR A 5 15.06 6.37 12.70
CA THR A 5 14.16 5.83 13.72
C THR A 5 12.77 6.47 13.73
N ASN A 6 12.64 7.73 13.33
CA ASN A 6 11.33 8.40 13.28
C ASN A 6 10.50 8.02 12.04
N HIS A 7 11.15 7.72 10.92
CA HIS A 7 10.45 7.34 9.68
C HIS A 7 9.75 5.98 9.78
N HIS A 8 10.34 5.00 10.49
CA HIS A 8 9.71 3.67 10.64
C HIS A 8 8.43 3.71 11.47
N ASN A 9 8.34 4.58 12.48
CA ASN A 9 7.12 4.74 13.27
C ASN A 9 6.01 5.42 12.45
N SER A 10 6.32 6.44 11.67
CA SER A 10 5.32 7.24 10.95
C SER A 10 4.54 6.45 9.90
N THR A 11 5.22 5.61 9.12
CA THR A 11 4.55 4.73 8.15
C THR A 11 3.70 3.66 8.84
N SER A 12 4.20 3.13 9.96
CA SER A 12 3.46 2.14 10.76
C SER A 12 2.17 2.74 11.34
N SER A 13 2.20 4.01 11.75
CA SER A 13 1.01 4.74 12.19
C SER A 13 -0.04 4.84 11.09
N ILE A 14 0.36 5.22 9.87
CA ILE A 14 -0.57 5.31 8.72
C ILE A 14 -1.26 3.96 8.49
N VAL A 15 -0.48 2.87 8.43
CA VAL A 15 -1.03 1.51 8.28
C VAL A 15 -1.99 1.16 9.42
N ALA A 16 -1.67 1.53 10.65
CA ALA A 16 -2.52 1.24 11.81
C ALA A 16 -3.90 1.90 11.72
N TRP A 17 -4.04 3.03 11.01
CA TRP A 17 -5.31 3.73 10.85
C TRP A 17 -6.38 2.91 10.14
N GLN A 18 -5.98 2.04 9.21
CA GLN A 18 -6.88 1.11 8.51
C GLN A 18 -7.57 0.10 9.46
N TYR A 19 -6.98 -0.12 10.63
CA TYR A 19 -7.44 -1.11 11.61
C TYR A 19 -8.15 -0.49 12.82
N LEU A 20 -8.30 0.83 12.87
CA LEU A 20 -9.03 1.50 13.94
C LEU A 20 -10.51 1.04 13.96
N PRO A 21 -11.11 0.87 15.15
CA PRO A 21 -12.54 0.58 15.25
C PRO A 21 -13.39 1.67 14.58
N GLN A 22 -14.49 1.28 13.92
CA GLN A 22 -15.38 2.22 13.24
C GLN A 22 -15.94 3.26 14.21
N GLU A 23 -16.25 2.84 15.45
CA GLU A 23 -16.75 3.71 16.51
C GLU A 23 -15.73 4.79 16.88
N LEU A 24 -14.45 4.43 16.91
CA LEU A 24 -13.37 5.40 17.15
C LEU A 24 -13.28 6.40 16.00
N THR A 25 -13.26 5.89 14.76
CA THR A 25 -13.16 6.77 13.59
C THR A 25 -14.31 7.76 13.54
N ALA A 26 -15.53 7.36 13.92
CA ALA A 26 -16.68 8.24 13.98
C ALA A 26 -16.49 9.44 14.94
N LEU A 27 -15.72 9.28 16.02
CA LEU A 27 -15.45 10.31 17.03
C LEU A 27 -14.34 11.30 16.65
N LEU A 28 -13.54 10.98 15.62
CA LEU A 28 -12.46 11.86 15.19
C LEU A 28 -12.99 13.13 14.54
N LEU A 29 -12.30 14.26 14.78
CA LEU A 29 -12.60 15.53 14.14
C LEU A 29 -12.41 15.44 12.62
N GLU A 30 -13.26 16.13 11.86
CA GLU A 30 -13.24 16.09 10.39
C GLU A 30 -11.90 16.54 9.80
N GLN A 31 -11.24 17.53 10.44
CA GLN A 31 -9.91 17.96 10.04
C GLN A 31 -8.87 16.83 10.16
N ILE A 32 -8.96 16.03 11.22
CA ILE A 32 -8.04 14.91 11.46
C ILE A 32 -8.32 13.79 10.47
N LYS A 33 -9.59 13.45 10.25
CA LYS A 33 -10.00 12.50 9.21
C LYS A 33 -9.47 12.90 7.84
N SER A 34 -9.66 14.17 7.43
CA SER A 34 -9.14 14.67 6.15
C SER A 34 -7.62 14.53 6.05
N GLN A 35 -6.88 14.84 7.12
CA GLN A 35 -5.43 14.72 7.18
C GLN A 35 -4.96 13.26 7.12
N MET A 36 -5.68 12.35 7.78
CA MET A 36 -5.44 10.91 7.72
C MET A 36 -5.73 10.38 6.32
N SER A 37 -6.88 10.70 5.74
CA SER A 37 -7.29 10.30 4.39
C SER A 37 -6.30 10.73 3.31
N GLN A 38 -5.80 11.96 3.37
CA GLN A 38 -4.81 12.44 2.40
C GLN A 38 -3.50 11.63 2.47
N ARG A 39 -3.06 11.26 3.68
CA ARG A 39 -1.85 10.47 3.89
C ARG A 39 -2.06 9.01 3.53
N GLU A 40 -3.20 8.45 3.90
CA GLU A 40 -3.60 7.09 3.56
C GLU A 40 -3.65 6.90 2.05
N LYS A 41 -4.27 7.84 1.32
CA LYS A 41 -4.30 7.84 -0.14
C LYS A 41 -2.88 7.84 -0.74
N ARG A 42 -2.01 8.76 -0.29
CA ARG A 42 -0.61 8.82 -0.76
C ARG A 42 0.15 7.54 -0.46
N TYR A 43 -0.06 6.96 0.73
CA TYR A 43 0.57 5.71 1.14
C TYR A 43 0.10 4.53 0.28
N ALA A 44 -1.21 4.38 0.10
CA ALA A 44 -1.82 3.32 -0.70
C ALA A 44 -1.34 3.35 -2.16
N GLU A 45 -1.33 4.54 -2.77
CA GLU A 45 -0.81 4.77 -4.12
C GLU A 45 0.68 4.38 -4.20
N GLY A 46 1.49 4.84 -3.24
CA GLY A 46 2.93 4.53 -3.20
C GLY A 46 3.24 3.05 -2.99
N GLU A 47 2.49 2.37 -2.12
CA GLU A 47 2.65 0.93 -1.91
C GLU A 47 2.28 0.14 -3.17
N LYS A 48 1.16 0.49 -3.82
CA LYS A 48 0.75 -0.18 -5.06
C LYS A 48 1.75 0.07 -6.19
N ALA A 49 2.24 1.31 -6.33
CA ALA A 49 3.28 1.65 -7.31
C ALA A 49 4.54 0.81 -7.07
N LYS A 50 5.02 0.74 -5.83
CA LYS A 50 6.20 -0.05 -5.45
C LYS A 50 6.03 -1.54 -5.78
N ASN A 51 4.91 -2.13 -5.38
CA ASN A 51 4.61 -3.54 -5.65
C ASN A 51 4.52 -3.81 -7.16
N ARG A 52 3.84 -2.93 -7.90
CA ARG A 52 3.70 -3.07 -9.35
C ARG A 52 5.04 -2.93 -10.09
N ILE A 53 5.91 -2.00 -9.66
CA ILE A 53 7.27 -1.87 -10.20
C ILE A 53 8.08 -3.14 -9.96
N ASN A 54 7.98 -3.73 -8.76
CA ASN A 54 8.65 -4.99 -8.45
C ASN A 54 8.17 -6.13 -9.35
N ASP A 55 6.85 -6.23 -9.60
CA ASP A 55 6.27 -7.24 -10.50
C ASP A 55 6.74 -7.07 -11.96
N LEU A 56 6.90 -5.82 -12.41
CA LEU A 56 7.29 -5.50 -13.79
C LEU A 56 8.81 -5.56 -14.02
N THR A 57 9.62 -5.42 -12.96
CA THR A 57 11.08 -5.34 -13.05
C THR A 57 11.73 -6.57 -13.71
N PRO A 58 11.34 -7.83 -13.37
CA PRO A 58 11.88 -9.01 -14.05
C PRO A 58 11.67 -8.98 -15.57
N LEU A 59 10.49 -8.51 -16.02
CA LEU A 59 10.19 -8.37 -17.45
C LEU A 59 10.97 -7.21 -18.09
N ALA A 60 11.07 -6.08 -17.40
CA ALA A 60 11.75 -4.88 -17.88
C ALA A 60 13.27 -5.07 -18.09
N LYS A 61 13.89 -5.91 -17.25
CA LYS A 61 15.34 -6.23 -17.30
C LYS A 61 15.78 -6.91 -18.59
N ASN A 62 14.87 -7.58 -19.29
CA ASN A 62 15.17 -8.17 -20.58
C ASN A 62 15.32 -7.05 -21.62
N THR A 63 16.55 -6.65 -21.95
CA THR A 63 16.85 -5.69 -23.01
C THR A 63 17.13 -6.43 -24.31
N PRO A 64 16.12 -6.66 -25.16
CA PRO A 64 16.35 -7.34 -26.42
C PRO A 64 17.28 -6.50 -27.30
N ASN A 65 18.31 -7.15 -27.82
CA ASN A 65 19.20 -6.52 -28.79
C ASN A 65 18.41 -6.17 -30.06
N PRO A 66 18.45 -4.91 -30.54
CA PRO A 66 17.75 -4.49 -31.76
C PRO A 66 18.18 -5.29 -32.99
N GLU A 67 19.43 -5.75 -33.06
CA GLU A 67 19.90 -6.62 -34.14
C GLU A 67 19.26 -8.02 -34.08
N THR A 68 19.09 -8.57 -32.88
CA THR A 68 18.35 -9.83 -32.69
C THR A 68 16.89 -9.69 -33.10
N LYS A 69 16.24 -8.57 -32.80
CA LYS A 69 14.85 -8.30 -33.24
C LYS A 69 14.74 -8.27 -34.77
N LYS A 70 15.70 -7.64 -35.47
CA LYS A 70 15.76 -7.63 -36.94
C LYS A 70 15.92 -9.05 -37.50
N ILE A 71 16.84 -9.84 -36.95
CA ILE A 71 17.09 -11.22 -37.39
C ILE A 71 15.84 -12.09 -37.20
N VAL A 72 15.16 -11.98 -36.05
CA VAL A 72 13.94 -12.74 -35.77
C VAL A 72 12.80 -12.34 -36.71
N ASN A 73 12.64 -11.05 -37.02
CA ASN A 73 11.64 -10.60 -37.99
C ASN A 73 11.92 -11.11 -39.41
N ILE A 74 13.19 -11.19 -39.81
CA ILE A 74 13.59 -11.78 -41.11
C ILE A 74 13.26 -13.27 -41.14
N LEU A 75 13.59 -14.01 -40.08
CA LEU A 75 13.28 -15.44 -39.97
C LEU A 75 11.78 -15.70 -40.01
N VAL A 76 10.98 -14.90 -39.31
CA VAL A 76 9.51 -15.02 -39.36
C VAL A 76 8.96 -14.65 -40.73
N GLY A 77 9.55 -13.66 -41.42
CA GLY A 77 9.23 -13.37 -42.81
C GLY A 77 9.51 -14.53 -43.76
N LEU A 78 10.64 -15.25 -43.56
CA LEU A 78 11.00 -16.43 -44.34
C LEU A 78 10.07 -17.62 -44.06
N ILE A 79 9.79 -17.90 -42.79
CA ILE A 79 8.84 -18.95 -42.38
C ILE A 79 7.46 -18.62 -42.95
N SER A 80 7.01 -17.37 -42.83
CA SER A 80 5.75 -16.89 -43.39
C SER A 80 5.69 -17.03 -44.92
N ALA A 81 6.78 -16.70 -45.63
CA ALA A 81 6.84 -16.88 -47.07
C ALA A 81 6.66 -18.35 -47.48
N ILE A 82 7.26 -19.29 -46.72
CA ILE A 82 7.09 -20.73 -46.97
C ILE A 82 5.65 -21.15 -46.68
N THR A 83 5.13 -20.76 -45.51
CA THR A 83 3.79 -21.10 -45.03
C THR A 83 2.69 -20.60 -45.95
N PHE A 84 2.65 -19.29 -46.24
CA PHE A 84 1.63 -18.64 -47.06
C PHE A 84 1.88 -18.77 -48.58
N SER A 85 3.00 -19.36 -49.00
CA SER A 85 3.26 -19.57 -50.44
C SER A 85 2.21 -20.44 -51.10
N ALA A 86 1.61 -21.38 -50.36
CA ALA A 86 0.71 -22.35 -50.93
C ALA A 86 -0.64 -21.72 -51.34
N GLY A 87 -1.20 -20.84 -50.49
CA GLY A 87 -2.35 -20.01 -50.84
C GLY A 87 -2.03 -18.99 -51.95
N ALA A 88 -0.84 -18.39 -51.90
CA ALA A 88 -0.40 -17.45 -52.93
C ALA A 88 -0.16 -18.11 -54.30
N LYS A 89 0.27 -19.39 -54.36
CA LYS A 89 0.43 -20.16 -55.59
C LYS A 89 -0.89 -20.36 -56.35
N ILE A 90 -2.01 -20.47 -55.64
CA ILE A 90 -3.33 -20.53 -56.26
C ILE A 90 -3.59 -19.24 -57.04
N LEU A 91 -3.26 -18.09 -56.44
CA LEU A 91 -3.41 -16.76 -57.02
C LEU A 91 -2.39 -16.45 -58.14
N THR A 92 -1.18 -17.01 -58.07
CA THR A 92 -0.10 -16.77 -59.06
C THR A 92 0.05 -17.88 -60.11
N SER A 93 -0.81 -18.89 -60.08
CA SER A 93 -0.75 -20.08 -60.97
C SER A 93 -0.72 -19.72 -62.46
N GLY A 94 -1.37 -18.62 -62.86
CA GLY A 94 -1.36 -18.11 -64.24
C GLY A 94 -0.04 -17.49 -64.71
N MET A 95 0.97 -17.34 -63.85
CA MET A 95 2.23 -16.65 -64.16
C MET A 95 3.36 -17.59 -64.63
N GLY A 96 3.09 -18.87 -64.88
CA GLY A 96 4.08 -19.82 -65.41
C GLY A 96 5.32 -19.98 -64.51
N SER A 97 6.52 -19.78 -65.05
CA SER A 97 7.79 -19.88 -64.30
C SER A 97 7.94 -18.82 -63.20
N MET A 98 7.19 -17.71 -63.26
CA MET A 98 7.19 -16.67 -62.24
C MET A 98 6.21 -16.94 -61.09
N SER A 99 5.38 -17.99 -61.20
CA SER A 99 4.39 -18.34 -60.17
C SER A 99 5.03 -18.62 -58.80
N ILE A 100 6.17 -19.32 -58.78
CA ILE A 100 6.89 -19.69 -57.55
C ILE A 100 7.52 -18.46 -56.88
N PRO A 101 8.37 -17.64 -57.55
CA PRO A 101 8.88 -16.41 -56.95
C PRO A 101 7.77 -15.43 -56.52
N ALA A 102 6.73 -15.25 -57.34
CA ALA A 102 5.61 -14.35 -57.02
C ALA A 102 4.81 -14.86 -55.80
N SER A 103 4.58 -16.17 -55.70
CA SER A 103 3.87 -16.76 -54.55
C SER A 103 4.64 -16.61 -53.24
N LEU A 104 5.96 -16.77 -53.27
CA LEU A 104 6.82 -16.56 -52.11
C LEU A 104 6.82 -15.09 -51.67
N PHE A 105 6.85 -14.16 -52.63
CA PHE A 105 6.80 -12.72 -52.32
C PHE A 105 5.44 -12.30 -51.73
N ILE A 106 4.34 -12.71 -52.37
CA ILE A 106 2.98 -12.39 -51.91
C ILE A 106 2.70 -13.06 -50.56
N GLY A 107 3.07 -14.34 -50.41
CA GLY A 107 2.93 -15.07 -49.15
C GLY A 107 3.77 -14.46 -48.02
N GLY A 108 5.00 -14.05 -48.31
CA GLY A 108 5.86 -13.36 -47.36
C GLY A 108 5.27 -12.02 -46.90
N ALA A 109 4.75 -11.22 -47.84
CA ALA A 109 4.12 -9.94 -47.53
C ALA A 109 2.83 -10.12 -46.70
N ALA A 110 1.95 -11.05 -47.09
CA ALA A 110 0.71 -11.36 -46.38
C ALA A 110 0.98 -11.88 -44.97
N GLY A 111 1.96 -12.77 -44.80
CA GLY A 111 2.34 -13.32 -43.51
C GLY A 111 2.98 -12.29 -42.58
N VAL A 112 3.81 -11.36 -43.08
CA VAL A 112 4.33 -10.23 -42.26
C VAL A 112 3.19 -9.31 -41.79
N VAL A 113 2.17 -9.08 -42.62
CA VAL A 113 0.99 -8.30 -42.21
C VAL A 113 0.17 -9.06 -41.16
N ALA A 114 -0.08 -10.36 -41.37
CA ALA A 114 -0.80 -11.21 -40.43
C ALA A 114 -0.07 -11.29 -39.09
N ASP A 115 1.24 -11.53 -39.09
CA ASP A 115 2.11 -11.57 -37.92
C ASP A 115 2.04 -10.26 -37.12
N LYS A 116 2.19 -9.10 -37.79
CA LYS A 116 2.04 -7.80 -37.13
C LYS A 116 0.67 -7.61 -36.48
N LYS A 117 -0.42 -8.06 -37.12
CA LYS A 117 -1.78 -7.94 -36.57
C LYS A 117 -1.98 -8.89 -35.39
N VAL A 118 -1.53 -10.13 -35.51
CA VAL A 118 -1.58 -11.12 -34.43
C VAL A 118 -0.73 -10.67 -33.23
N MET A 119 0.47 -10.14 -33.47
CA MET A 119 1.32 -9.58 -32.43
C MET A 119 0.62 -8.46 -31.66
N LYS A 120 -0.07 -7.52 -32.34
CA LYS A 120 -0.88 -6.47 -31.68
C LYS A 120 -2.04 -7.03 -30.85
N VAL A 121 -2.75 -8.04 -31.37
CA VAL A 121 -3.84 -8.70 -30.64
C VAL A 121 -3.30 -9.37 -29.37
N MET A 122 -2.18 -10.11 -29.48
CA MET A 122 -1.53 -10.76 -28.36
C MET A 122 -1.01 -9.75 -27.34
N GLU A 123 -0.36 -8.68 -27.79
CA GLU A 123 0.17 -7.61 -26.95
C GLU A 123 -0.94 -6.98 -26.12
N HIS A 124 -2.03 -6.57 -26.76
CA HIS A 124 -3.16 -6.02 -26.03
C HIS A 124 -3.80 -7.02 -25.07
N HIS A 125 -3.99 -8.28 -25.48
CA HIS A 125 -4.57 -9.29 -24.61
C HIS A 125 -3.71 -9.52 -23.36
N ARG A 126 -2.39 -9.56 -23.51
CA ARG A 126 -1.44 -9.67 -22.39
C ARG A 126 -1.47 -8.45 -21.48
N LYS A 127 -1.46 -7.24 -22.04
CA LYS A 127 -1.59 -6.00 -21.27
C LYS A 127 -2.89 -6.00 -20.46
N LYS A 128 -4.01 -6.28 -21.13
CA LYS A 128 -5.33 -6.39 -20.50
C LYS A 128 -5.35 -7.44 -19.40
N SER A 129 -4.84 -8.64 -19.66
CA SER A 129 -4.79 -9.72 -18.67
C SER A 129 -3.94 -9.34 -17.47
N SER A 130 -2.78 -8.70 -17.67
CA SER A 130 -1.90 -8.23 -16.60
C SER A 130 -2.58 -7.17 -15.73
N THR A 131 -3.26 -6.19 -16.35
CA THR A 131 -4.02 -5.16 -15.63
C THR A 131 -5.20 -5.77 -14.88
N GLN A 132 -5.95 -6.69 -15.50
CA GLN A 132 -7.05 -7.41 -14.85
C GLN A 132 -6.57 -8.21 -13.65
N GLN A 133 -5.44 -8.90 -13.77
CA GLN A 133 -4.82 -9.63 -12.66
C GLN A 133 -4.44 -8.66 -11.53
N ALA A 134 -3.80 -7.52 -11.84
CA ALA A 134 -3.43 -6.53 -10.84
C ALA A 134 -4.63 -5.96 -10.06
N LEU A 135 -5.78 -5.80 -10.72
CA LEU A 135 -7.06 -5.39 -10.10
C LEU A 135 -7.69 -6.52 -9.28
N GLN A 136 -7.67 -7.75 -9.80
CA GLN A 136 -8.17 -8.93 -9.08
C GLN A 136 -7.35 -9.21 -7.82
N ASP A 137 -6.04 -8.96 -7.85
CA ASP A 137 -5.18 -9.15 -6.68
C ASP A 137 -5.52 -8.15 -5.57
N ILE A 138 -5.84 -6.89 -5.92
CA ILE A 138 -6.38 -5.91 -4.94
C ILE A 138 -7.70 -6.42 -4.38
N GLN A 139 -8.61 -6.92 -5.23
CA GLN A 139 -9.90 -7.43 -4.78
C GLN A 139 -9.75 -8.65 -3.85
N LYS A 140 -8.83 -9.57 -4.16
CA LYS A 140 -8.50 -10.71 -3.29
C LYS A 140 -7.92 -10.26 -1.96
N GLN A 141 -7.04 -9.26 -1.96
CA GLN A 141 -6.52 -8.67 -0.72
C GLN A 141 -7.64 -8.05 0.11
N LYS A 142 -8.54 -7.28 -0.50
CA LYS A 142 -9.73 -6.72 0.17
C LYS A 142 -10.66 -7.81 0.73
N GLN A 143 -10.80 -8.95 0.04
CA GLN A 143 -11.58 -10.08 0.54
C GLN A 143 -10.90 -10.80 1.70
N ALA A 144 -9.58 -10.96 1.65
CA ALA A 144 -8.79 -11.57 2.72
C ALA A 144 -8.70 -10.69 3.97
N HIS A 145 -8.66 -9.37 3.77
CA HIS A 145 -8.59 -8.36 4.82
C HIS A 145 -9.67 -7.29 4.59
N PRO A 146 -10.94 -7.59 4.95
CA PRO A 146 -12.03 -6.63 4.80
C PRO A 146 -11.74 -5.34 5.58
N PRO A 147 -12.04 -4.17 4.99
CA PRO A 147 -11.82 -2.89 5.65
C PRO A 147 -12.72 -2.77 6.87
N LYS A 148 -12.13 -2.31 7.98
CA LYS A 148 -12.85 -2.10 9.25
C LYS A 148 -13.47 -0.71 9.34
N ASN A 149 -12.96 0.22 8.54
CA ASN A 149 -13.34 1.63 8.57
C ASN A 149 -13.14 2.32 7.20
N GLU A 150 -13.44 3.62 7.15
CA GLU A 150 -13.32 4.46 5.95
C GLU A 150 -11.90 4.57 5.40
N PHE A 151 -10.87 4.52 6.24
CA PHE A 151 -9.47 4.57 5.81
C PHE A 151 -9.05 3.25 5.13
N GLY A 152 -9.51 2.11 5.65
CA GLY A 152 -9.30 0.82 5.00
C GLY A 152 -10.01 0.72 3.65
N GLU A 153 -11.21 1.30 3.51
CA GLU A 153 -11.87 1.41 2.21
C GLU A 153 -11.07 2.30 1.25
N LEU A 154 -10.68 3.49 1.71
CA LEU A 154 -9.89 4.44 0.94
C LEU A 154 -8.56 3.83 0.46
N TYR A 155 -7.89 3.01 1.28
CA TYR A 155 -6.68 2.30 0.90
C TYR A 155 -6.88 1.49 -0.39
N TYR A 156 -7.87 0.59 -0.41
CA TYR A 156 -8.14 -0.25 -1.57
C TYR A 156 -8.67 0.54 -2.78
N GLU A 157 -9.48 1.57 -2.55
CA GLU A 157 -9.97 2.46 -3.59
C GLU A 157 -8.82 3.21 -4.27
N SER A 158 -7.89 3.77 -3.49
CA SER A 158 -6.71 4.46 -3.97
C SER A 158 -5.78 3.56 -4.78
N GLN A 159 -5.55 2.32 -4.33
CA GLN A 159 -4.77 1.35 -5.12
C GLN A 159 -5.44 1.04 -6.47
N THR A 160 -6.76 0.83 -6.44
CA THR A 160 -7.55 0.53 -7.64
C THR A 160 -7.55 1.71 -8.60
N ALA A 161 -7.74 2.92 -8.09
CA ALA A 161 -7.74 4.16 -8.84
C ALA A 161 -6.39 4.39 -9.53
N LEU A 162 -5.27 4.13 -8.84
CA LEU A 162 -3.94 4.25 -9.45
C LEU A 162 -3.75 3.29 -10.62
N VAL A 163 -4.11 2.02 -10.47
CA VAL A 163 -4.01 1.03 -11.56
C VAL A 163 -4.89 1.44 -12.74
N LEU A 164 -6.12 1.92 -12.48
CA LEU A 164 -7.00 2.40 -13.55
C LEU A 164 -6.47 3.67 -14.22
N GLN A 165 -5.85 4.57 -13.46
CA GLN A 165 -5.24 5.79 -14.01
C GLN A 165 -4.06 5.48 -14.94
N VAL A 166 -3.19 4.54 -14.55
CA VAL A 166 -1.97 4.20 -15.30
C VAL A 166 -2.25 3.21 -16.43
N GLU A 167 -3.05 2.17 -16.16
CA GLU A 167 -3.23 1.02 -17.05
C GLU A 167 -4.65 0.88 -17.62
N GLY A 168 -5.63 1.70 -17.18
CA GLY A 168 -7.04 1.53 -17.53
C GLY A 168 -7.33 1.56 -19.03
N GLN A 169 -6.50 2.26 -19.82
CA GLN A 169 -6.60 2.28 -21.28
C GLN A 169 -6.48 0.88 -21.93
N TYR A 170 -5.79 -0.07 -21.28
CA TYR A 170 -5.62 -1.42 -21.81
C TYR A 170 -6.84 -2.33 -21.59
N LEU A 171 -7.79 -1.90 -20.75
CA LEU A 171 -9.03 -2.65 -20.52
C LEU A 171 -10.05 -2.47 -21.66
N ASN A 172 -9.90 -1.39 -22.44
CA ASN A 172 -10.72 -1.07 -23.60
C ASN A 172 -10.68 -2.19 -24.65
N LYS A 173 -11.71 -2.30 -25.49
CA LYS A 173 -11.72 -3.27 -26.58
C LYS A 173 -10.73 -2.84 -27.66
N LEU A 174 -9.94 -3.79 -28.17
CA LEU A 174 -9.13 -3.59 -29.36
C LEU A 174 -10.03 -3.19 -30.56
N PRO A 175 -9.58 -2.33 -31.49
CA PRO A 175 -10.34 -2.04 -32.69
C PRO A 175 -10.66 -3.32 -33.46
N PHE A 176 -11.91 -3.44 -33.92
CA PHE A 176 -12.38 -4.61 -34.68
C PHE A 176 -11.56 -4.84 -35.95
N SER A 177 -10.98 -3.79 -36.54
CA SER A 177 -10.11 -3.91 -37.70
C SER A 177 -8.85 -4.75 -37.45
N ASP A 178 -8.24 -4.65 -36.27
CA ASP A 178 -7.03 -5.39 -35.94
C ASP A 178 -7.35 -6.86 -35.62
N VAL A 179 -8.42 -7.12 -34.86
CA VAL A 179 -8.89 -8.48 -34.55
C VAL A 179 -9.43 -9.17 -35.81
N GLY A 180 -10.25 -8.47 -36.58
CA GLY A 180 -10.88 -8.97 -37.79
C GLY A 180 -9.87 -9.30 -38.88
N LEU A 181 -8.84 -8.46 -39.07
CA LEU A 181 -7.75 -8.77 -40.01
C LEU A 181 -6.88 -9.94 -39.52
N ALA A 182 -6.55 -10.02 -38.23
CA ALA A 182 -5.77 -11.14 -37.69
C ALA A 182 -6.50 -12.48 -37.85
N LEU A 183 -7.79 -12.53 -37.47
CA LEU A 183 -8.62 -13.72 -37.59
C LEU A 183 -8.95 -14.04 -39.05
N GLY A 184 -9.22 -13.02 -39.87
CA GLY A 184 -9.54 -13.19 -41.29
C GLY A 184 -8.37 -13.75 -42.10
N LEU A 185 -7.16 -13.22 -41.91
CA LEU A 185 -5.95 -13.74 -42.56
C LEU A 185 -5.62 -15.15 -42.07
N SER A 186 -5.74 -15.42 -40.77
CA SER A 186 -5.54 -16.76 -40.21
C SER A 186 -6.55 -17.78 -40.74
N GLY A 187 -7.83 -17.40 -40.81
CA GLY A 187 -8.90 -18.26 -41.32
C GLY A 187 -8.78 -18.54 -42.82
N THR A 188 -8.36 -17.54 -43.60
CA THR A 188 -8.09 -17.70 -45.03
C THR A 188 -6.93 -18.68 -45.25
N GLU A 189 -5.86 -18.55 -44.48
CA GLU A 189 -4.71 -19.44 -44.56
C GLU A 189 -5.05 -20.88 -44.15
N TYR A 190 -5.85 -21.05 -43.09
CA TYR A 190 -6.35 -22.35 -42.68
C TYR A 190 -7.18 -23.00 -43.79
N ALA A 191 -8.12 -22.26 -44.39
CA ALA A 191 -8.98 -22.77 -45.45
C ALA A 191 -8.19 -23.16 -46.71
N MET A 192 -7.20 -22.35 -47.11
CA MET A 192 -6.32 -22.66 -48.23
C MET A 192 -5.45 -23.89 -47.95
N SER A 193 -4.83 -23.95 -46.76
CA SER A 193 -4.03 -25.09 -46.32
C SER A 193 -4.84 -26.38 -46.26
N LEU A 194 -6.09 -26.31 -45.79
CA LEU A 194 -7.00 -27.46 -45.76
C LEU A 194 -7.33 -27.95 -47.18
N GLY A 195 -7.59 -27.04 -48.12
CA GLY A 195 -7.83 -27.39 -49.52
C GLY A 195 -6.63 -28.12 -50.16
N ILE A 196 -5.41 -27.70 -49.85
CA ILE A 196 -4.18 -28.32 -50.33
C ILE A 196 -3.97 -29.71 -49.71
N VAL A 197 -4.10 -29.82 -48.39
CA VAL A 197 -3.90 -31.08 -47.65
C VAL A 197 -4.94 -32.14 -48.07
N ILE A 198 -6.19 -31.73 -48.32
CA ILE A 198 -7.23 -32.60 -48.91
C ILE A 198 -6.88 -32.98 -50.35
N GLY A 199 -6.44 -32.02 -51.18
CA GLY A 199 -6.07 -32.26 -52.58
C GLY A 199 -4.84 -33.16 -52.77
N LEU A 200 -3.93 -33.18 -51.79
CA LEU A 200 -2.75 -34.07 -51.77
C LEU A 200 -3.07 -35.50 -51.32
N GLY A 201 -4.30 -35.77 -50.86
CA GLY A 201 -4.74 -37.13 -50.51
C GLY A 201 -3.96 -37.77 -49.37
N LEU A 202 -3.51 -36.97 -48.39
CA LEU A 202 -2.66 -37.46 -47.31
C LEU A 202 -3.37 -38.58 -46.51
N PRO A 203 -2.66 -39.70 -46.22
CA PRO A 203 -3.23 -40.82 -45.48
C PRO A 203 -3.46 -40.40 -44.02
N GLY A 204 -4.71 -40.41 -43.56
CA GLY A 204 -5.07 -39.98 -42.21
C GLY A 204 -6.52 -39.53 -42.01
N GLY A 205 -7.26 -39.28 -43.09
CA GLY A 205 -8.66 -38.85 -43.01
C GLY A 205 -8.81 -37.36 -42.61
N ILE A 206 -10.07 -36.91 -42.52
CA ILE A 206 -10.42 -35.48 -42.41
C ILE A 206 -9.81 -34.81 -41.17
N VAL A 207 -9.69 -35.53 -40.05
CA VAL A 207 -9.17 -34.99 -38.79
C VAL A 207 -7.66 -34.71 -38.85
N LEU A 208 -6.86 -35.64 -39.37
CA LEU A 208 -5.42 -35.43 -39.55
C LEU A 208 -5.14 -34.32 -40.57
N ASN A 209 -5.97 -34.22 -41.60
CA ASN A 209 -5.89 -33.15 -42.59
C ASN A 209 -6.21 -31.78 -41.97
N ALA A 210 -7.21 -31.70 -41.09
CA ALA A 210 -7.56 -30.48 -40.36
C ALA A 210 -6.43 -30.04 -39.40
N ILE A 211 -5.78 -30.99 -38.72
CA ILE A 211 -4.63 -30.69 -37.84
C ILE A 211 -3.46 -30.17 -38.67
N ALA A 212 -3.10 -30.86 -39.77
CA ALA A 212 -2.01 -30.44 -40.65
C ALA A 212 -2.26 -29.03 -41.25
N ALA A 213 -3.51 -28.73 -41.61
CA ALA A 213 -3.91 -27.42 -42.12
C ALA A 213 -3.84 -26.29 -41.07
N SER A 214 -3.92 -26.61 -39.78
CA SER A 214 -3.82 -25.62 -38.69
C SER A 214 -2.38 -25.21 -38.35
N LEU A 215 -1.40 -26.04 -38.71
CA LEU A 215 0.01 -25.87 -38.35
C LEU A 215 0.59 -24.51 -38.82
N PRO A 216 0.32 -24.02 -40.05
CA PRO A 216 0.57 -22.64 -40.47
C PRO A 216 0.12 -21.56 -39.49
N VAL A 217 -1.14 -21.64 -39.05
CA VAL A 217 -1.76 -20.66 -38.16
C VAL A 217 -1.15 -20.76 -36.76
N VAL A 218 -0.98 -21.97 -36.24
CA VAL A 218 -0.36 -22.20 -34.93
C VAL A 218 1.07 -21.67 -34.90
N MET A 219 1.86 -21.89 -35.96
CA MET A 219 3.22 -21.36 -36.07
C MET A 219 3.24 -19.83 -36.08
N LEU A 220 2.33 -19.19 -36.81
CA LEU A 220 2.23 -17.73 -36.85
C LEU A 220 1.85 -17.16 -35.47
N TRP A 221 0.83 -17.70 -34.82
CA TRP A 221 0.41 -17.24 -33.48
C TRP A 221 1.46 -17.55 -32.41
N GLY A 222 2.15 -18.69 -32.50
CA GLY A 222 3.25 -19.07 -31.62
C GLY A 222 4.47 -18.16 -31.79
N ALA A 223 4.85 -17.84 -33.02
CA ALA A 223 5.93 -16.91 -33.31
C ALA A 223 5.62 -15.50 -32.79
N ALA A 224 4.42 -14.97 -33.07
CA ALA A 224 3.97 -13.68 -32.56
C ALA A 224 3.93 -13.63 -31.03
N SER A 225 3.54 -14.73 -30.38
CA SER A 225 3.56 -14.90 -28.91
C SER A 225 4.98 -14.76 -28.34
N LEU A 226 5.94 -15.51 -28.91
CA LEU A 226 7.35 -15.48 -28.48
C LEU A 226 8.01 -14.13 -28.76
N GLN A 227 7.76 -13.55 -29.93
CA GLN A 227 8.27 -12.23 -30.28
C GLN A 227 7.74 -11.15 -29.32
N ASN A 228 6.46 -11.21 -28.99
CA ASN A 228 5.86 -10.27 -28.06
C ASN A 228 6.49 -10.36 -26.66
N ASP A 229 6.74 -11.58 -26.15
CA ASP A 229 7.43 -11.77 -24.85
C ASP A 229 8.88 -11.28 -24.87
N ALA A 230 9.60 -11.57 -25.96
CA ALA A 230 11.01 -11.22 -26.07
C ALA A 230 11.23 -9.73 -26.35
N PHE A 231 10.32 -9.07 -27.09
CA PHE A 231 10.56 -7.75 -27.67
C PHE A 231 9.62 -6.64 -27.20
N GLU A 232 8.32 -6.88 -27.16
CA GLU A 232 7.31 -5.82 -26.92
C GLU A 232 7.00 -5.66 -25.42
N MET A 233 6.78 -6.77 -24.71
CA MET A 233 6.47 -6.75 -23.28
C MET A 233 7.56 -6.11 -22.41
N PRO A 234 8.87 -6.32 -22.64
CA PRO A 234 9.91 -5.64 -21.86
C PRO A 234 9.92 -4.13 -22.05
N GLY A 235 9.66 -3.65 -23.28
CA GLY A 235 9.52 -2.23 -23.57
C GLY A 235 8.31 -1.62 -22.88
N HIS A 236 7.19 -2.34 -22.91
CA HIS A 236 5.97 -1.95 -22.20
C HIS A 236 6.17 -1.90 -20.68
N ALA A 237 6.81 -2.91 -20.09
CA ALA A 237 7.09 -2.96 -18.66
C ALA A 237 7.93 -1.75 -18.20
N ARG A 238 8.97 -1.35 -18.97
CA ARG A 238 9.74 -0.14 -18.67
C ARG A 238 8.91 1.14 -18.74
N ALA A 239 8.05 1.26 -19.76
CA ALA A 239 7.17 2.41 -19.89
C ALA A 239 6.19 2.52 -18.72
N LEU A 240 5.64 1.39 -18.25
CA LEU A 240 4.79 1.36 -17.05
C LEU A 240 5.56 1.71 -15.78
N ILE A 241 6.76 1.17 -15.59
CA ILE A 241 7.61 1.51 -14.42
C ILE A 241 7.78 3.03 -14.33
N GLY A 242 8.13 3.70 -15.43
CA GLY A 242 8.28 5.16 -15.45
C GLY A 242 6.98 5.94 -15.14
N GLN A 243 5.80 5.37 -15.44
CA GLN A 243 4.52 5.99 -15.06
C GLN A 243 4.26 5.85 -13.56
N TYR A 244 4.55 4.68 -12.98
CA TYR A 244 4.38 4.41 -11.54
C TYR A 244 5.43 5.11 -10.66
N GLU A 245 6.61 5.42 -11.18
CA GLU A 245 7.68 6.13 -10.45
C GLU A 245 7.20 7.47 -9.86
N SER A 246 6.32 8.18 -10.56
CA SER A 246 5.72 9.44 -10.09
C SER A 246 4.89 9.31 -8.81
N SER A 247 4.41 8.10 -8.52
CA SER A 247 3.57 7.78 -7.37
C SER A 247 4.35 7.09 -6.26
N LEU A 248 5.67 6.88 -6.40
CA LEU A 248 6.47 6.25 -5.36
C LEU A 248 6.39 7.05 -4.05
N PRO A 249 6.41 6.36 -2.89
CA PRO A 249 6.31 7.03 -1.61
C PRO A 249 7.49 7.98 -1.43
N GLN A 250 7.19 9.26 -1.19
CA GLN A 250 8.19 10.26 -0.82
C GLN A 250 8.64 10.02 0.62
N GLU A 251 9.87 10.41 0.94
CA GLU A 251 10.35 10.39 2.32
C GLU A 251 9.49 11.33 3.18
N ILE A 252 8.94 10.79 4.27
CA ILE A 252 8.15 11.56 5.23
C ILE A 252 9.06 12.60 5.87
N THR A 253 8.80 13.88 5.66
CA THR A 253 9.61 14.94 6.27
C THR A 253 9.47 14.96 7.79
N GLU A 254 10.42 15.55 8.52
CA GLU A 254 10.33 15.69 9.99
C GLU A 254 9.07 16.46 10.41
N ILE A 255 8.66 17.46 9.63
CA ILE A 255 7.42 18.22 9.85
C ILE A 255 6.20 17.30 9.72
N GLU A 256 6.14 16.46 8.68
CA GLU A 256 5.05 15.51 8.50
C GLU A 256 5.04 14.43 9.59
N ALA A 257 6.20 13.95 10.02
CA ALA A 257 6.32 12.98 11.12
C ALA A 257 5.76 13.55 12.43
N ASN A 258 6.06 14.82 12.74
CA ASN A 258 5.50 15.50 13.91
C ASN A 258 3.97 15.68 13.81
N GLN A 259 3.44 15.93 12.61
CA GLN A 259 1.99 15.99 12.39
C GLN A 259 1.32 14.63 12.58
N ILE A 260 1.94 13.55 12.10
CA ILE A 260 1.46 12.17 12.29
C ILE A 260 1.44 11.83 13.78
N ALA A 261 2.51 12.15 14.52
CA ALA A 261 2.55 11.95 15.96
C ALA A 261 1.42 12.72 16.69
N GLY A 262 1.12 13.95 16.26
CA GLY A 262 0.00 14.72 16.80
C GLY A 262 -1.36 14.05 16.55
N ILE A 263 -1.56 13.46 15.36
CA ILE A 263 -2.77 12.69 15.03
C ILE A 263 -2.86 11.44 15.91
N ASP A 264 -1.77 10.69 16.08
CA ASP A 264 -1.75 9.48 16.90
C ASP A 264 -2.07 9.77 18.38
N GLU A 265 -1.64 10.94 18.88
CA GLU A 265 -1.99 11.40 20.22
C GLU A 265 -3.51 11.66 20.36
N GLU A 266 -4.14 12.28 19.36
CA GLU A 266 -5.59 12.50 19.38
C GLU A 266 -6.36 11.17 19.26
N VAL A 267 -5.93 10.28 18.36
CA VAL A 267 -6.52 8.94 18.20
C VAL A 267 -6.45 8.17 19.53
N THR A 268 -5.30 8.24 20.21
CA THR A 268 -5.12 7.61 21.53
C THR A 268 -6.06 8.22 22.58
N LEU A 269 -6.27 9.54 22.55
CA LEU A 269 -7.18 10.23 23.47
C LEU A 269 -8.63 9.79 23.23
N LYS A 270 -9.10 9.79 21.97
CA LYS A 270 -10.46 9.31 21.63
C LYS A 270 -10.66 7.83 21.91
N GLN A 271 -9.62 7.02 21.78
CA GLN A 271 -9.69 5.59 22.13
C GLN A 271 -9.92 5.41 23.64
N ARG A 272 -9.30 6.26 24.47
CA ARG A 272 -9.53 6.23 25.93
C ARG A 272 -10.93 6.71 26.30
N GLU A 273 -11.44 7.77 25.67
CA GLU A 273 -12.81 8.25 25.86
C GLU A 273 -13.83 7.15 25.53
N LEU A 274 -13.69 6.51 24.37
CA LEU A 274 -14.56 5.41 23.96
C LEU A 274 -14.50 4.22 24.92
N ALA A 275 -13.30 3.84 25.38
CA ALA A 275 -13.13 2.76 26.34
C ALA A 275 -13.78 3.07 27.69
N TYR A 276 -13.70 4.33 28.14
CA TYR A 276 -14.36 4.81 29.34
C TYR A 276 -15.89 4.68 29.21
N GLU A 277 -16.48 5.16 28.11
CA GLU A 277 -17.93 5.09 27.89
C GLU A 277 -18.43 3.64 27.82
N GLN A 278 -17.71 2.77 27.11
CA GLN A 278 -18.05 1.35 27.02
C GLN A 278 -18.01 0.66 28.39
N ALA A 279 -16.96 0.93 29.18
CA ALA A 279 -16.83 0.36 30.52
C ALA A 279 -17.90 0.91 31.49
N LEU A 280 -18.26 2.19 31.38
CA LEU A 280 -19.33 2.78 32.17
C LEU A 280 -20.70 2.18 31.82
N ASN A 281 -20.98 2.00 30.53
CA ASN A 281 -22.22 1.38 30.06
C ASN A 281 -22.35 -0.08 30.55
N LEU A 282 -21.27 -0.86 30.45
CA LEU A 282 -21.25 -2.22 31.00
C LEU A 282 -21.51 -2.23 32.51
N ARG A 283 -20.93 -1.27 33.24
CA ARG A 283 -21.16 -1.11 34.68
C ARG A 283 -22.61 -0.74 34.99
N ARG A 284 -23.23 0.11 34.16
CA ARG A 284 -24.65 0.49 34.25
C ARG A 284 -25.56 -0.70 34.07
N GLU A 285 -25.37 -1.46 32.99
CA GLU A 285 -26.17 -2.65 32.69
C GLU A 285 -26.11 -3.65 33.85
N LYS A 286 -24.91 -3.93 34.36
CA LYS A 286 -24.71 -4.83 35.50
C LYS A 286 -25.42 -4.33 36.76
N PHE A 287 -25.33 -3.05 37.06
CA PHE A 287 -25.98 -2.49 38.25
C PHE A 287 -27.51 -2.53 38.15
N VAL A 288 -28.06 -2.29 36.96
CA VAL A 288 -29.52 -2.37 36.74
C VAL A 288 -30.02 -3.81 36.86
N SER A 289 -29.26 -4.80 36.39
CA SER A 289 -29.68 -6.21 36.42
C SER A 289 -29.46 -6.89 37.77
N GLU A 290 -28.33 -6.65 38.42
CA GLU A 290 -27.90 -7.38 39.63
C GLU A 290 -27.93 -6.52 40.90
N GLY A 291 -28.04 -5.21 40.76
CA GLY A 291 -27.77 -4.27 41.85
C GLY A 291 -26.29 -4.25 42.24
N ASP A 292 -25.99 -3.71 43.40
CA ASP A 292 -24.66 -3.82 44.01
C ASP A 292 -24.65 -4.92 45.07
N THR A 293 -23.93 -6.01 44.77
CA THR A 293 -23.80 -7.17 45.65
C THR A 293 -23.05 -6.87 46.95
N SER A 294 -22.21 -5.81 46.96
CA SER A 294 -21.53 -5.37 48.18
C SER A 294 -22.43 -4.57 49.12
N GLY A 295 -23.57 -4.08 48.61
CA GLY A 295 -24.47 -3.19 49.31
C GLY A 295 -23.87 -1.84 49.67
N ARG A 296 -22.68 -1.48 49.16
CA ARG A 296 -22.04 -0.17 49.38
C ARG A 296 -22.71 0.93 48.56
N LEU A 297 -23.04 0.62 47.32
CA LEU A 297 -23.54 1.56 46.31
C LEU A 297 -25.07 1.50 46.28
N LYS A 298 -25.72 2.64 46.57
CA LYS A 298 -27.17 2.68 46.86
C LYS A 298 -28.03 3.15 45.70
N ASN A 299 -27.44 3.89 44.77
CA ASN A 299 -28.10 4.45 43.59
C ASN A 299 -27.10 4.53 42.44
N TRP A 300 -27.59 4.81 41.23
CA TRP A 300 -26.74 4.90 40.04
C TRP A 300 -25.68 6.01 40.15
N ASP A 301 -26.03 7.18 40.69
CA ASP A 301 -25.10 8.31 40.83
C ASP A 301 -23.85 7.93 41.66
N MET A 302 -24.01 7.13 42.73
CA MET A 302 -22.90 6.59 43.51
C MET A 302 -22.06 5.60 42.71
N VAL A 303 -22.70 4.76 41.88
CA VAL A 303 -22.00 3.76 41.05
C VAL A 303 -21.17 4.44 39.97
N GLU A 304 -21.74 5.44 39.30
CA GLU A 304 -21.06 6.23 38.26
C GLU A 304 -19.87 6.99 38.85
N ALA A 305 -20.06 7.65 39.99
CA ALA A 305 -18.98 8.36 40.67
C ALA A 305 -17.87 7.43 41.16
N ASP A 306 -18.21 6.27 41.75
CA ASP A 306 -17.23 5.26 42.16
C ASP A 306 -16.43 4.70 40.99
N PHE A 307 -17.10 4.44 39.86
CA PHE A 307 -16.46 4.03 38.62
C PHE A 307 -15.48 5.10 38.11
N GLN A 308 -15.91 6.37 38.05
CA GLN A 308 -15.07 7.49 37.62
C GLN A 308 -13.82 7.61 38.48
N ILE A 309 -13.95 7.54 39.82
CA ILE A 309 -12.82 7.57 40.74
C ILE A 309 -11.83 6.46 40.38
N GLY A 310 -12.28 5.21 40.31
CA GLY A 310 -11.40 4.08 40.02
C GLY A 310 -10.76 4.15 38.62
N TRP A 311 -11.50 4.62 37.63
CA TRP A 311 -10.99 4.79 36.26
C TRP A 311 -9.88 5.85 36.20
N TYR A 312 -10.14 7.05 36.72
CA TYR A 312 -9.17 8.14 36.67
C TYR A 312 -7.98 7.91 37.61
N GLU A 313 -8.15 7.22 38.74
CA GLU A 313 -7.01 6.79 39.58
C GLU A 313 -6.08 5.84 38.81
N LYS A 314 -6.65 4.90 38.04
CA LYS A 314 -5.87 4.00 37.19
C LYS A 314 -5.18 4.75 36.04
N GLU A 315 -5.89 5.63 35.33
CA GLU A 315 -5.32 6.41 34.23
C GLU A 315 -4.21 7.36 34.72
N LYS A 316 -4.40 7.99 35.89
CA LYS A 316 -3.37 8.80 36.53
C LYS A 316 -2.11 7.98 36.79
N HIS A 317 -2.25 6.82 37.43
CA HIS A 317 -1.10 5.96 37.74
C HIS A 317 -0.39 5.47 36.46
N GLN A 318 -1.15 5.12 35.42
CA GLN A 318 -0.62 4.74 34.12
C GLN A 318 0.21 5.87 33.50
N ILE A 319 -0.30 7.11 33.55
CA ILE A 319 0.37 8.28 32.98
C ILE A 319 1.61 8.68 33.78
N GLU A 320 1.58 8.59 35.11
CA GLU A 320 2.76 8.79 35.95
C GLU A 320 3.88 7.80 35.58
N LYS A 321 3.51 6.52 35.40
CA LYS A 321 4.44 5.48 34.96
C LYS A 321 5.00 5.76 33.55
N GLU A 322 4.15 6.11 32.59
CA GLU A 322 4.59 6.49 31.23
C GLU A 322 5.54 7.70 31.25
N GLN A 323 5.26 8.69 32.10
CA GLN A 323 6.15 9.84 32.29
C GLN A 323 7.52 9.41 32.81
N ASP A 324 7.57 8.53 33.81
CA ASP A 324 8.82 8.01 34.37
C ASP A 324 9.62 7.21 33.34
N GLU A 325 8.97 6.29 32.62
CA GLU A 325 9.61 5.52 31.55
C GLU A 325 10.18 6.44 30.45
N LYS A 326 9.44 7.48 30.05
CA LYS A 326 9.93 8.46 29.07
C LYS A 326 11.09 9.28 29.61
N ARG A 327 11.07 9.69 30.88
CA ARG A 327 12.20 10.38 31.53
C ARG A 327 13.43 9.49 31.52
N GLU A 328 13.31 8.24 31.93
CA GLU A 328 14.40 7.27 31.91
C GLU A 328 14.98 7.09 30.51
N GLN A 329 14.14 6.88 29.50
CA GLN A 329 14.56 6.77 28.10
C GLN A 329 15.38 7.97 27.63
N ARG A 330 14.98 9.20 28.01
CA ARG A 330 15.73 10.43 27.69
C ARG A 330 17.08 10.47 28.40
N TYR A 331 17.14 10.10 29.67
CA TYR A 331 18.40 10.01 30.41
C TYR A 331 19.35 8.94 29.83
N PHE A 332 18.83 7.76 29.46
CA PHE A 332 19.64 6.72 28.82
C PHE A 332 20.20 7.18 27.47
N LYS A 333 19.37 7.83 26.65
CA LYS A 333 19.81 8.39 25.38
C LYS A 333 20.88 9.46 25.58
N PHE A 334 20.67 10.39 26.50
CA PHE A 334 21.67 11.41 26.83
C PHE A 334 23.01 10.78 27.22
N LYS A 335 23.02 9.76 28.08
CA LYS A 335 24.25 9.05 28.47
C LYS A 335 24.94 8.38 27.27
N ALA A 336 24.17 7.77 26.38
CA ALA A 336 24.70 7.16 25.16
C ALA A 336 25.30 8.20 24.22
N ASP A 337 24.60 9.32 24.01
CA ASP A 337 25.07 10.42 23.16
C ASP A 337 26.35 11.02 23.73
N VAL A 338 26.44 11.27 25.05
CA VAL A 338 27.65 11.75 25.74
C VAL A 338 28.84 10.81 25.55
N ALA A 339 28.63 9.50 25.68
CA ALA A 339 29.69 8.51 25.48
C ALA A 339 30.28 8.52 24.05
N GLN A 340 29.49 8.93 23.06
CA GLN A 340 29.89 8.96 21.65
C GLN A 340 30.46 10.31 21.19
N ILE A 341 30.33 11.39 21.98
CA ILE A 341 30.79 12.74 21.58
C ILE A 341 32.27 12.71 21.17
N ALA A 342 33.14 12.12 21.99
CA ALA A 342 34.58 12.14 21.76
C ALA A 342 35.02 11.43 20.47
N GLU A 343 34.19 10.54 19.93
CA GLU A 343 34.41 9.80 18.68
C GLU A 343 33.95 10.60 17.45
N GLN A 344 33.07 11.59 17.63
CA GLN A 344 32.51 12.43 16.57
C GLN A 344 33.37 13.68 16.28
N HIS A 345 34.39 13.94 17.09
CA HIS A 345 35.27 15.09 16.91
C HIS A 345 36.12 14.94 15.64
N GLN A 346 35.90 15.84 14.67
CA GLN A 346 36.77 15.97 13.50
C GLN A 346 37.85 17.04 13.75
N PRO A 347 39.13 16.74 13.46
CA PRO A 347 40.21 17.68 13.70
C PRO A 347 40.05 18.93 12.81
N PRO A 348 40.21 20.15 13.35
CA PRO A 348 40.16 21.38 12.57
C PRO A 348 41.31 21.44 11.55
N ALA A 349 41.05 22.09 10.41
CA ALA A 349 42.06 22.27 9.37
C ALA A 349 43.14 23.27 9.81
N GLY A 350 44.40 22.84 9.85
CA GLY A 350 45.54 23.69 10.22
C GLY A 350 46.71 22.90 10.82
N THR A 351 47.81 23.60 11.09
CA THR A 351 49.00 23.03 11.76
C THR A 351 48.92 23.33 13.25
N TYR A 352 48.48 22.34 14.04
CA TYR A 352 48.36 22.45 15.49
C TYR A 352 49.34 21.50 16.17
N SER A 353 49.88 21.89 17.34
CA SER A 353 50.66 20.97 18.16
C SER A 353 49.77 19.87 18.76
N PRO A 354 50.33 18.71 19.16
CA PRO A 354 49.57 17.66 19.84
C PRO A 354 48.83 18.14 21.09
N GLU A 355 49.43 19.07 21.84
CA GLU A 355 48.82 19.68 23.04
C GLU A 355 47.65 20.60 22.70
N GLN A 356 47.79 21.41 21.65
CA GLN A 356 46.71 22.28 21.16
C GLN A 356 45.53 21.46 20.61
N MET A 357 45.80 20.34 19.93
CA MET A 357 44.78 19.42 19.45
C MET A 357 44.01 18.75 20.59
N ALA A 358 44.70 18.39 21.68
CA ALA A 358 44.06 17.82 22.87
C ALA A 358 43.18 18.86 23.59
N GLN A 359 43.64 20.11 23.72
CA GLN A 359 42.85 21.20 24.29
C GLN A 359 41.59 21.50 23.47
N LEU A 360 41.73 21.69 22.15
CA LEU A 360 40.59 21.95 21.27
C LEU A 360 39.56 20.81 21.28
N LYS A 361 40.03 19.55 21.32
CA LYS A 361 39.14 18.40 21.45
C LYS A 361 38.37 18.43 22.77
N ASN A 362 39.04 18.72 23.88
CA ASN A 362 38.39 18.78 25.19
C ASN A 362 37.37 19.92 25.27
N GLU A 363 37.72 21.12 24.79
CA GLU A 363 36.81 22.27 24.73
C GLU A 363 35.59 21.96 23.85
N TRP A 364 35.79 21.32 22.70
CA TRP A 364 34.69 20.94 21.82
C TRP A 364 33.77 19.90 22.48
N VAL A 365 34.34 18.87 23.13
CA VAL A 365 33.56 17.86 23.86
C VAL A 365 32.74 18.53 24.97
N GLU A 366 33.33 19.44 25.74
CA GLU A 366 32.65 20.19 26.80
C GLU A 366 31.49 21.02 26.25
N VAL A 367 31.68 21.73 25.13
CA VAL A 367 30.62 22.50 24.46
C VAL A 367 29.49 21.60 23.96
N GLN A 368 29.79 20.44 23.38
CA GLN A 368 28.76 19.50 22.93
C GLN A 368 28.01 18.86 24.09
N GLU A 369 28.72 18.50 25.17
CA GLU A 369 28.09 17.96 26.38
C GLU A 369 27.15 18.99 27.01
N GLN A 370 27.55 20.27 27.05
CA GLN A 370 26.70 21.34 27.54
C GLN A 370 25.44 21.52 26.69
N LYS A 371 25.55 21.47 25.35
CA LYS A 371 24.39 21.49 24.45
C LYS A 371 23.45 20.31 24.69
N LEU A 372 23.98 19.10 24.88
CA LEU A 372 23.17 17.93 25.19
C LEU A 372 22.47 18.07 26.56
N LYS A 373 23.13 18.67 27.56
CA LYS A 373 22.51 18.97 28.87
C LYS A 373 21.35 19.95 28.74
N GLU A 374 21.49 20.99 27.92
CA GLU A 374 20.43 21.94 27.64
C GLU A 374 19.25 21.29 26.91
N ILE A 375 19.52 20.46 25.90
CA ILE A 375 18.48 19.68 25.19
C ILE A 375 17.75 18.76 26.16
N LEU A 376 18.47 18.02 27.02
CA LEU A 376 17.87 17.16 28.02
C LEU A 376 17.00 17.96 29.00
N ALA A 377 17.51 19.08 29.52
CA ALA A 377 16.75 19.92 30.44
C ALA A 377 15.44 20.42 29.81
N HIS A 378 15.50 20.83 28.55
CA HIS A 378 14.32 21.24 27.79
C HIS A 378 13.33 20.08 27.57
N ASP A 379 13.82 18.90 27.15
CA ASP A 379 13.00 17.69 26.98
C ASP A 379 12.30 17.29 28.29
N ILE A 380 13.01 17.30 29.42
CA ILE A 380 12.47 16.97 30.73
C ILE A 380 11.43 18.01 31.17
N GLN A 381 11.70 19.29 30.95
CA GLN A 381 10.73 20.36 31.26
C GLN A 381 9.45 20.19 30.43
N TRP A 382 9.58 19.90 29.13
CA TRP A 382 8.44 19.65 28.27
C TRP A 382 7.64 18.41 28.69
N LEU A 383 8.31 17.30 29.02
CA LEU A 383 7.66 16.09 29.55
C LEU A 383 6.89 16.41 30.84
N ASN A 384 7.52 17.13 31.76
CA ASN A 384 6.89 17.53 33.01
C ASN A 384 5.66 18.41 32.78
N HIS A 385 5.72 19.35 31.84
CA HIS A 385 4.56 20.17 31.50
C HIS A 385 3.44 19.34 30.86
N LYS A 386 3.76 18.52 29.86
CA LYS A 386 2.80 17.69 29.11
C LYS A 386 2.05 16.72 30.02
N TYR A 387 2.78 15.95 30.82
CA TYR A 387 2.17 14.96 31.71
C TYR A 387 1.58 15.61 32.97
N GLY A 388 2.22 16.67 33.49
CA GLY A 388 1.72 17.41 34.66
C GLY A 388 0.31 17.97 34.44
N ASN A 389 0.04 18.52 33.25
CA ASN A 389 -1.31 19.00 32.92
C ASN A 389 -2.34 17.85 32.90
N LYS A 390 -1.99 16.68 32.36
CA LYS A 390 -2.87 15.50 32.33
C LYS A 390 -3.13 14.93 33.72
N ILE A 391 -2.08 14.79 34.54
CA ILE A 391 -2.18 14.33 35.93
C ILE A 391 -3.10 15.26 36.72
N LYS A 392 -2.89 16.58 36.59
CA LYS A 392 -3.73 17.58 37.27
C LYS A 392 -5.20 17.47 36.84
N HIS A 393 -5.47 17.31 35.55
CA HIS A 393 -6.83 17.10 35.05
C HIS A 393 -7.48 15.86 35.70
N TYR A 394 -6.76 14.73 35.77
CA TYR A 394 -7.29 13.54 36.46
C TYR A 394 -7.50 13.74 37.96
N GLU A 395 -6.64 14.49 38.64
CA GLU A 395 -6.85 14.84 40.06
C GLU A 395 -8.11 15.69 40.26
N GLU A 396 -8.37 16.62 39.36
CA GLU A 396 -9.59 17.45 39.34
C GLU A 396 -10.84 16.58 39.09
N GLU A 397 -10.79 15.66 38.12
CA GLU A 397 -11.88 14.71 37.83
C GLU A 397 -12.16 13.76 39.01
N ILE A 398 -11.11 13.20 39.63
CA ILE A 398 -11.23 12.35 40.83
C ILE A 398 -11.89 13.13 41.97
N THR A 399 -11.45 14.38 42.19
CA THR A 399 -12.00 15.23 43.27
C THR A 399 -13.48 15.53 43.02
N THR A 400 -13.83 15.87 41.78
CA THR A 400 -15.22 16.13 41.37
C THR A 400 -16.09 14.89 41.49
N ALA A 401 -15.58 13.70 41.11
CA ALA A 401 -16.28 12.44 41.28
C ALA A 401 -16.49 12.08 42.76
N ARG A 402 -15.50 12.33 43.64
CA ARG A 402 -15.65 12.13 45.10
C ARG A 402 -16.71 13.04 45.70
N GLN A 403 -16.81 14.29 45.25
CA GLN A 403 -17.88 15.20 45.65
C GLN A 403 -19.25 14.68 45.22
N ARG A 404 -19.40 14.30 43.94
CA ARG A 404 -20.64 13.70 43.41
C ARG A 404 -21.06 12.44 44.16
N TYR A 405 -20.11 11.59 44.52
CA TYR A 405 -20.36 10.40 45.35
C TYR A 405 -20.96 10.79 46.71
N ALA A 406 -20.33 11.72 47.42
CA ALA A 406 -20.79 12.17 48.74
C ALA A 406 -22.18 12.83 48.69
N GLU A 407 -22.45 13.63 47.65
CA GLU A 407 -23.75 14.24 47.42
C GLU A 407 -24.84 13.19 47.11
N ALA A 408 -24.53 12.20 46.28
CA ALA A 408 -25.43 11.09 45.96
C ALA A 408 -25.75 10.23 47.19
N GLU A 409 -24.76 9.99 48.05
CA GLU A 409 -24.96 9.29 49.31
C GLU A 409 -25.86 10.10 50.27
N SER A 410 -25.60 11.41 50.39
CA SER A 410 -26.41 12.31 51.23
C SER A 410 -27.86 12.36 50.78
N ARG A 411 -28.11 12.52 49.46
CA ARG A 411 -29.46 12.49 48.87
C ARG A 411 -30.19 11.19 49.18
N TRP A 412 -29.54 10.05 48.98
CA TRP A 412 -30.14 8.75 49.29
C TRP A 412 -30.51 8.60 50.77
N ARG A 413 -29.65 9.06 51.69
CA ARG A 413 -29.95 9.02 53.13
C ARG A 413 -31.18 9.87 53.46
N GLN A 414 -31.25 11.09 52.94
CA GLN A 414 -32.38 12.01 53.14
C GLN A 414 -33.70 11.44 52.62
N GLU A 415 -33.71 10.89 51.39
CA GLU A 415 -34.88 10.25 50.80
C GLU A 415 -35.38 9.08 51.65
N ARG A 416 -34.46 8.28 52.19
CA ARG A 416 -34.80 7.13 53.03
C ARG A 416 -35.36 7.54 54.39
N ASP A 417 -34.87 8.64 54.97
CA ASP A 417 -35.36 9.15 56.25
C ASP A 417 -36.74 9.84 56.10
N LEU A 418 -37.00 10.49 54.97
CA LEU A 418 -38.33 11.01 54.59
C LEU A 418 -39.35 9.88 54.38
N GLN A 419 -38.94 8.78 53.77
CA GLN A 419 -39.80 7.60 53.61
C GLN A 419 -40.13 6.93 54.96
N LYS A 420 -39.21 6.94 55.93
CA LYS A 420 -39.50 6.40 57.27
C LYS A 420 -40.44 7.27 58.08
N THR A 421 -40.39 8.58 57.90
CA THR A 421 -41.23 9.54 58.65
C THR A 421 -42.63 9.71 58.06
N SER A 422 -42.85 9.36 56.78
CA SER A 422 -44.16 9.41 56.11
C SER A 422 -45.03 8.15 56.27
N VAL A 423 -44.48 7.09 56.87
CA VAL A 423 -45.18 5.80 57.13
C VAL A 423 -45.63 5.67 58.60
N ASN A 424 -45.35 6.67 59.43
CA ASN A 424 -45.94 6.87 60.77
C ASN A 424 -46.97 7.99 60.71
#